data_AF-A0A0M8XY81-F1
#
_entry.id   AF-A0A0M8XY81-F1
#
_cell.length_a   1.000
_cell.length_b   1.000
_cell.length_c   1.000
_cell.angle_alpha   90.00
_cell.angle_beta   90.00
_cell.angle_gamma   90.00
#
_symmetry.space_group_name_H-M   'P 1'
#
loop_
_entity.id
_entity.type
_entity.pdbx_description
1 polymer ?
#
loop_
_entity_poly.entity_id
_entity_poly.type
_entity_poly.pdbx_seq_one_letter_code
_entity_poly.pdbx_strand_id
1 'polypeptide(L)'
;MGLRQVKRTVKQQAECVATSFGQIREFFTAHRCTYLERVLFTVADADGNTAVVSVAWVGLSSRSHAAEFDSLIGIHGNGDITPLGGQLLELGEIDFTGLRYGSDRDGTAVTVAEAENVLGGRFDHDSLDAIAEIAAFLPRV
;
A
#
# COMPACT_ATOMS: atom_id res chain seq x y z
N MET A 1 2.25 -12.41 -34.60
CA MET A 1 1.67 -11.40 -33.69
C MET A 1 1.25 -12.09 -32.41
N GLY A 2 1.58 -11.61 -31.20
CA GLY A 2 1.00 -12.19 -29.96
C GLY A 2 1.77 -12.13 -28.62
N LEU A 3 2.97 -11.54 -28.51
CA LEU A 3 3.81 -11.71 -27.30
C LEU A 3 3.70 -10.64 -26.20
N ARG A 4 2.74 -9.71 -26.26
CA ARG A 4 2.72 -8.53 -25.37
C ARG A 4 1.94 -8.74 -24.05
N GLN A 5 0.82 -9.45 -24.10
CA GLN A 5 -0.10 -9.57 -22.95
C GLN A 5 0.37 -10.56 -21.88
N VAL A 6 0.91 -11.71 -22.29
CA VAL A 6 1.47 -12.72 -21.38
C VAL A 6 2.68 -12.16 -20.64
N LYS A 7 3.62 -11.52 -21.35
CA LYS A 7 4.80 -10.89 -20.74
C LYS A 7 4.43 -9.81 -19.71
N ARG A 8 3.42 -8.98 -20.01
CA ARG A 8 2.92 -7.96 -19.07
C ARG A 8 2.36 -8.57 -17.80
N THR A 9 1.53 -9.62 -17.94
CA THR A 9 0.93 -10.32 -16.80
C THR A 9 2.00 -10.93 -15.90
N VAL A 10 2.99 -11.61 -16.47
CA VAL A 10 4.09 -12.21 -15.70
C VAL A 10 4.90 -11.14 -14.97
N LYS A 11 5.16 -10.00 -15.62
CA LYS A 11 5.85 -8.87 -14.98
C LYS A 11 5.06 -8.34 -13.78
N GLN A 12 3.76 -8.10 -13.94
CA GLN A 12 2.89 -7.59 -12.87
C GLN A 12 2.83 -8.58 -11.70
N GLN A 13 2.70 -9.87 -11.99
CA GLN A 13 2.71 -10.91 -10.97
C GLN A 13 4.03 -10.89 -10.17
N ALA A 14 5.16 -10.87 -10.87
CA ALA A 14 6.48 -10.87 -10.24
C ALA A 14 6.70 -9.61 -9.39
N GLU A 15 6.21 -8.46 -9.84
CA GLU A 15 6.26 -7.19 -9.11
C GLU A 15 5.48 -7.25 -7.80
N CYS A 16 4.26 -7.80 -7.79
CA CYS A 16 3.47 -7.94 -6.56
C CYS A 16 4.16 -8.89 -5.55
N VAL A 17 4.71 -10.01 -6.02
CA VAL A 17 5.45 -10.96 -5.16
C VAL A 17 6.75 -10.34 -4.62
N ALA A 18 7.50 -9.60 -5.44
CA ALA A 18 8.77 -9.01 -5.03
C ALA A 18 8.61 -7.82 -4.07
N THR A 19 7.43 -7.17 -4.09
CA THR A 19 7.13 -5.95 -3.33
C THR A 19 6.17 -6.24 -2.16
N SER A 20 6.13 -7.47 -1.68
CA SER A 20 5.31 -7.86 -0.55
C SER A 20 6.05 -8.84 0.34
N PHE A 21 5.56 -9.01 1.56
CA PHE A 21 6.12 -9.94 2.53
C PHE A 21 5.01 -10.64 3.32
N GLY A 22 5.40 -11.58 4.19
CA GLY A 22 4.45 -12.37 4.97
C GLY A 22 3.47 -13.17 4.12
N GLN A 23 2.26 -13.35 4.65
CA GLN A 23 1.13 -14.00 3.99
C GLN A 23 0.64 -13.24 2.75
N ILE A 24 0.85 -11.93 2.68
CA ILE A 24 0.50 -11.14 1.48
C ILE A 24 1.33 -11.58 0.26
N ARG A 25 2.62 -11.89 0.46
CA ARG A 25 3.45 -12.47 -0.60
C ARG A 25 3.00 -13.87 -1.02
N GLU A 26 2.57 -14.68 -0.05
CA GLU A 26 2.02 -16.01 -0.31
C GLU A 26 0.72 -15.92 -1.10
N PHE A 27 -0.15 -14.97 -0.75
CA PHE A 27 -1.37 -14.66 -1.50
C PHE A 27 -1.05 -14.32 -2.96
N PHE A 28 -0.07 -13.45 -3.22
CA PHE A 28 0.37 -13.17 -4.60
C PHE A 28 1.11 -14.32 -5.27
N THR A 29 1.48 -15.39 -4.58
CA THR A 29 1.99 -16.60 -5.24
C THR A 29 0.84 -17.48 -5.75
N ALA A 30 -0.30 -17.47 -5.04
CA ALA A 30 -1.47 -18.28 -5.35
C ALA A 30 -2.50 -17.57 -6.26
N HIS A 31 -2.62 -16.24 -6.14
CA HIS A 31 -3.66 -15.45 -6.79
C HIS A 31 -3.07 -14.44 -7.77
N ARG A 32 -3.76 -14.25 -8.89
CA ARG A 32 -3.27 -13.37 -9.97
C ARG A 32 -3.41 -11.89 -9.60
N CYS A 33 -2.27 -11.22 -9.57
CA CYS A 33 -2.13 -9.76 -9.48
C CYS A 33 -2.10 -9.17 -10.90
N THR A 34 -2.91 -8.14 -11.14
CA THR A 34 -3.08 -7.49 -12.44
C THR A 34 -2.38 -6.13 -12.52
N TYR A 35 -2.08 -5.51 -11.38
CA TYR A 35 -1.17 -4.38 -11.25
C TYR A 35 -0.86 -4.16 -9.76
N LEU A 36 0.28 -3.51 -9.52
CA LEU A 36 0.63 -2.89 -8.25
C LEU A 36 1.23 -1.52 -8.58
N GLU A 37 0.65 -0.48 -8.02
CA GLU A 37 1.16 0.89 -8.12
C GLU A 37 1.32 1.45 -6.72
N ARG A 38 2.37 2.23 -6.48
CA ARG A 38 2.70 2.77 -5.15
C ARG A 38 3.11 4.22 -5.26
N VAL A 39 2.74 5.01 -4.26
CA VAL A 39 3.17 6.39 -4.11
C VAL A 39 3.52 6.66 -2.65
N LEU A 40 4.38 7.65 -2.45
CA LEU A 40 4.73 8.18 -1.15
C LEU A 40 4.56 9.71 -1.22
N PHE A 41 3.86 10.30 -0.25
CA PHE A 41 3.73 11.75 -0.16
C PHE A 41 3.76 12.22 1.30
N THR A 42 3.99 13.50 1.52
CA THR A 42 3.94 14.12 2.84
C THR A 42 2.64 14.86 3.05
N VAL A 43 2.15 14.86 4.29
CA VAL A 43 1.06 15.69 4.76
C VAL A 43 1.59 16.53 5.91
N ALA A 44 1.33 17.84 5.88
CA ALA A 44 1.72 18.76 6.94
C ALA A 44 0.50 19.51 7.49
N ASP A 45 0.49 19.75 8.79
CA ASP A 45 -0.51 20.63 9.43
C ASP A 45 -0.01 22.09 9.50
N ALA A 46 -0.85 22.96 10.06
CA ALA A 46 -0.54 24.38 10.22
C ALA A 46 0.58 24.66 11.24
N ASP A 47 0.84 23.72 12.15
CA ASP A 47 1.87 23.82 13.19
C ASP A 47 3.24 23.30 12.71
N GLY A 48 3.31 22.80 11.47
CA GLY A 48 4.52 22.29 10.84
C GLY A 48 4.82 20.82 11.17
N ASN A 49 3.89 20.10 11.80
CA ASN A 49 4.02 18.65 11.96
C ASN A 49 3.89 18.01 10.59
N THR A 50 4.76 17.04 10.29
CA THR A 50 4.77 16.34 9.00
C THR A 50 4.63 14.85 9.21
N ALA A 51 3.68 14.26 8.50
CA ALA A 51 3.55 12.82 8.31
C ALA A 51 3.96 12.45 6.89
N VAL A 52 4.42 11.22 6.73
CA VAL A 52 4.57 10.58 5.43
C VAL A 52 3.46 9.54 5.28
N VAL A 53 2.90 9.46 4.08
CA VAL A 53 1.82 8.54 3.73
C VAL A 53 2.26 7.70 2.56
N SER A 54 2.26 6.38 2.76
CA SER A 54 2.41 5.40 1.69
C SER A 54 1.04 4.99 1.20
N VAL A 55 0.82 4.96 -0.11
CA VAL A 55 -0.41 4.43 -0.71
C VAL A 55 -0.05 3.42 -1.78
N ALA A 56 -0.69 2.25 -1.74
CA ALA A 56 -0.54 1.17 -2.69
C ALA A 56 -1.91 0.80 -3.28
N TRP A 57 -2.00 0.76 -4.62
CA TRP A 57 -3.15 0.24 -5.33
C TRP A 57 -2.84 -1.13 -5.92
N VAL A 58 -3.63 -2.11 -5.52
CA VAL A 58 -3.49 -3.51 -5.94
C VAL A 58 -4.69 -3.89 -6.79
N GLY A 59 -4.43 -4.31 -8.02
CA GLY A 59 -5.46 -4.86 -8.89
C GLY A 59 -5.44 -6.38 -8.88
N LEU A 60 -6.58 -7.03 -8.68
CA LEU A 60 -6.71 -8.48 -8.64
C LEU A 60 -7.58 -9.02 -9.77
N SER A 61 -7.48 -10.33 -10.03
CA SER A 61 -8.20 -10.95 -11.15
C SER A 61 -9.70 -11.10 -10.94
N SER A 62 -10.20 -10.97 -9.71
CA SER A 62 -11.61 -11.09 -9.37
C SER A 62 -11.97 -10.29 -8.11
N ARG A 63 -13.26 -10.01 -7.94
CA ARG A 63 -13.81 -9.35 -6.75
C ARG A 63 -13.64 -10.21 -5.49
N SER A 64 -13.70 -11.53 -5.63
CA SER A 64 -13.49 -12.47 -4.51
C SER A 64 -12.06 -12.42 -3.99
N HIS A 65 -11.07 -12.41 -4.90
CA HIS A 65 -9.66 -12.26 -4.51
C HIS A 65 -9.41 -10.89 -3.89
N ALA A 66 -10.06 -9.83 -4.39
CA ALA A 66 -9.95 -8.51 -3.77
C ALA A 66 -10.48 -8.50 -2.33
N ALA A 67 -11.62 -9.12 -2.07
CA ALA A 67 -12.17 -9.22 -0.71
C ALA A 67 -11.30 -10.08 0.22
N GLU A 68 -10.74 -11.17 -0.29
CA GLU A 68 -9.83 -12.03 0.46
C GLU A 68 -8.51 -11.31 0.79
N PHE A 69 -7.92 -10.64 -0.20
CA PHE A 69 -6.72 -9.82 -0.01
C PHE A 69 -6.95 -8.74 1.05
N ASP A 70 -8.00 -7.94 0.90
CA ASP A 70 -8.41 -6.87 1.83
C ASP A 70 -8.56 -7.39 3.27
N SER A 71 -9.20 -8.56 3.42
CA SER A 71 -9.33 -9.20 4.73
C SER A 71 -7.99 -9.67 5.32
N LEU A 72 -7.06 -10.13 4.49
CA LEU A 72 -5.75 -10.62 4.93
C LEU A 72 -4.81 -9.47 5.31
N ILE A 73 -4.79 -8.42 4.50
CA ILE A 73 -3.86 -7.28 4.68
C ILE A 73 -4.27 -6.37 5.83
N GLY A 74 -5.57 -6.30 6.16
CA GLY A 74 -6.05 -5.59 7.34
C GLY A 74 -5.71 -6.28 8.68
N ILE A 75 -5.15 -7.50 8.66
CA ILE A 75 -4.74 -8.20 9.89
C ILE A 75 -3.27 -7.86 10.18
N HIS A 76 -3.06 -7.10 11.25
CA HIS A 76 -1.72 -6.77 11.72
C HIS A 76 -0.85 -8.02 11.91
N GLY A 77 0.35 -8.00 11.33
CA GLY A 77 1.31 -9.10 11.40
C GLY A 77 1.21 -10.15 10.28
N ASN A 78 0.18 -10.10 9.42
CA ASN A 78 0.11 -10.99 8.24
C ASN A 78 1.08 -10.58 7.12
N GLY A 79 1.70 -9.40 7.22
CA GLY A 79 2.57 -8.83 6.19
C GLY A 79 1.86 -7.77 5.37
N ASP A 80 2.62 -7.10 4.50
CA ASP A 80 2.13 -5.93 3.78
C ASP A 80 2.75 -5.82 2.37
N ILE A 81 2.33 -4.81 1.62
CA ILE A 81 3.04 -4.26 0.47
C ILE A 81 4.19 -3.41 0.99
N THR A 82 5.42 -3.72 0.58
CA THR A 82 6.58 -2.91 0.96
C THR A 82 6.39 -1.47 0.50
N PRO A 83 6.40 -0.47 1.39
CA PRO A 83 6.28 0.93 1.02
C PRO A 83 7.45 1.40 0.15
N LEU A 84 7.27 2.54 -0.50
CA LEU A 84 8.38 3.27 -1.07
C LEU A 84 9.20 3.87 0.10
N GLY A 85 10.53 3.74 0.05
CA GLY A 85 11.38 4.23 1.13
C GLY A 85 11.43 5.76 1.20
N GLY A 86 11.55 6.31 2.42
CA GLY A 86 11.60 7.76 2.68
C GLY A 86 12.71 8.53 1.94
N GLN A 87 13.76 7.83 1.51
CA GLN A 87 14.84 8.37 0.67
C GLN A 87 14.32 9.00 -0.64
N LEU A 88 13.17 8.53 -1.15
CA LEU A 88 12.52 9.12 -2.33
C LEU A 88 12.03 10.55 -2.12
N LEU A 89 11.88 10.96 -0.85
CA LEU A 89 11.44 12.29 -0.44
C LEU A 89 12.56 13.07 0.28
N GLU A 90 13.82 12.63 0.14
CA GLU A 90 14.96 13.15 0.92
C GLU A 90 14.74 13.08 2.44
N LEU A 91 13.84 12.20 2.87
CA LEU A 91 13.61 11.88 4.27
C LEU A 91 14.54 10.74 4.68
N GLY A 92 14.80 10.63 5.98
CA GLY A 92 15.47 9.48 6.56
C GLY A 92 14.69 8.18 6.36
N GLU A 93 15.20 7.09 6.94
CA GLU A 93 14.43 5.84 7.00
C GLU A 93 13.13 6.06 7.77
N ILE A 94 12.01 5.66 7.16
CA ILE A 94 10.69 5.67 7.76
C ILE A 94 10.31 4.22 7.98
N ASP A 95 9.99 3.87 9.22
CA ASP A 95 9.51 2.55 9.58
C ASP A 95 7.99 2.54 9.55
N PHE A 96 7.42 1.90 8.53
CA PHE A 96 5.98 1.70 8.39
C PHE A 96 5.57 0.47 9.19
N THR A 97 4.76 0.70 10.21
CA THR A 97 4.46 -0.31 11.24
C THR A 97 3.19 -1.10 10.97
N GLY A 98 2.34 -0.67 10.04
CA GLY A 98 0.98 -1.19 9.86
C GLY A 98 0.05 -0.92 11.04
N LEU A 99 0.37 0.03 11.93
CA LEU A 99 -0.49 0.40 13.07
C LEU A 99 -1.44 1.57 12.77
N ARG A 100 -1.15 2.37 11.74
CA ARG A 100 -1.94 3.53 11.33
C ARG A 100 -2.26 3.36 9.86
N TYR A 101 -3.43 2.81 9.61
CA TYR A 101 -3.72 2.01 8.43
C TYR A 101 -5.11 2.30 7.89
N GLY A 102 -5.25 2.36 6.58
CA GLY A 102 -6.53 2.39 5.91
C GLY A 102 -6.56 1.47 4.70
N SER A 103 -7.71 0.85 4.44
CA SER A 103 -7.97 0.20 3.15
C SER A 103 -9.33 0.58 2.59
N ASP A 104 -9.41 0.59 1.26
CA ASP A 104 -10.66 0.68 0.53
C ASP A 104 -10.66 -0.32 -0.63
N ARG A 105 -11.83 -0.84 -0.97
CA ARG A 105 -11.98 -1.83 -2.02
C ARG A 105 -13.05 -1.43 -3.03
N ASP A 106 -12.61 -1.10 -4.24
CA ASP A 106 -13.48 -0.87 -5.39
C ASP A 106 -13.36 -2.01 -6.42
N GLY A 107 -14.39 -2.87 -6.43
CA GLY A 107 -14.49 -3.95 -7.40
C GLY A 107 -13.36 -4.97 -7.28
N THR A 108 -12.42 -4.93 -8.21
CA THR A 108 -11.23 -5.81 -8.22
C THR A 108 -9.97 -5.11 -7.73
N ALA A 109 -10.07 -3.86 -7.30
CA ALA A 109 -8.99 -3.06 -6.77
C ALA A 109 -9.08 -2.98 -5.25
N VAL A 110 -7.93 -2.98 -4.58
CA VAL A 110 -7.79 -2.64 -3.17
C VAL A 110 -6.73 -1.54 -3.06
N THR A 111 -7.07 -0.46 -2.39
CA THR A 111 -6.14 0.59 -1.98
C THR A 111 -5.75 0.32 -0.53
N VAL A 112 -4.47 0.43 -0.24
CA VAL A 112 -3.92 0.31 1.11
C VAL A 112 -3.10 1.56 1.38
N ALA A 113 -3.29 2.15 2.54
CA ALA A 113 -2.57 3.33 2.97
C ALA A 113 -2.04 3.14 4.38
N GLU A 114 -0.82 3.63 4.60
CA GLU A 114 -0.21 3.70 5.93
C GLU A 114 0.36 5.10 6.16
N ALA A 115 0.32 5.56 7.41
CA ALA A 115 0.81 6.88 7.79
C ALA A 115 1.77 6.82 8.97
N GLU A 116 2.89 7.53 8.85
CA GLU A 116 3.94 7.56 9.86
C GLU A 116 4.45 9.00 10.05
N ASN A 117 4.88 9.35 11.26
CA ASN A 117 5.57 10.60 11.48
C ASN A 117 6.95 10.58 10.80
N VAL A 118 7.36 11.70 10.22
CA VAL A 118 8.79 11.91 9.93
C VAL A 118 9.56 12.14 11.23
N LEU A 119 10.89 12.10 11.19
CA LEU A 119 11.71 12.41 12.36
C LEU A 119 11.35 13.79 12.94
N GLY A 120 10.86 13.82 14.18
CA GLY A 120 10.44 15.04 14.86
C GLY A 120 8.97 15.46 14.63
N GLY A 121 8.23 14.74 13.78
CA GLY A 121 6.78 14.89 13.62
C GLY A 121 6.03 14.53 14.91
N ARG A 122 4.88 15.17 15.13
CA ARG A 122 4.13 15.08 16.39
C ARG A 122 2.65 14.77 16.23
N PHE A 123 2.24 14.23 15.08
CA PHE A 123 0.88 13.70 14.97
C PHE A 123 0.68 12.59 15.99
N ASP A 124 -0.45 12.61 16.69
CA ASP A 124 -0.85 11.50 17.55
C ASP A 124 -1.33 10.31 16.71
N HIS A 125 -1.56 9.18 17.39
CA HIS A 125 -1.98 7.95 16.74
C HIS A 125 -3.26 8.13 15.94
N ASP A 126 -4.30 8.71 16.54
CA ASP A 126 -5.63 8.85 15.95
C ASP A 126 -5.60 9.78 14.72
N SER A 127 -4.76 10.81 14.74
CA SER A 127 -4.58 11.69 13.58
C SER A 127 -3.89 10.97 12.43
N LEU A 128 -2.84 10.18 12.70
CA LEU A 128 -2.17 9.38 11.68
C LEU A 128 -3.10 8.31 11.09
N ASP A 129 -3.88 7.65 11.95
CA ASP A 129 -4.85 6.64 11.53
C ASP A 129 -5.91 7.25 10.62
N ALA A 130 -6.48 8.40 11.00
CA ALA A 130 -7.42 9.13 10.17
C ALA A 130 -6.81 9.59 8.83
N ILE A 131 -5.53 10.00 8.82
CA ILE A 131 -4.82 10.34 7.58
C ILE A 131 -4.73 9.10 6.67
N ALA A 132 -4.38 7.93 7.20
CA ALA A 132 -4.28 6.69 6.46
C ALA A 132 -5.66 6.24 5.92
N GLU A 133 -6.70 6.25 6.76
CA GLU A 133 -8.07 5.93 6.35
C GLU A 133 -8.57 6.81 5.20
N ILE A 134 -8.34 8.13 5.27
CA ILE A 134 -8.71 9.05 4.19
C ILE A 134 -7.89 8.78 2.92
N ALA A 135 -6.59 8.53 3.08
CA ALA A 135 -5.69 8.26 1.96
C ALA A 135 -6.05 6.96 1.21
N ALA A 136 -6.69 6.00 1.87
CA ALA A 136 -7.18 4.78 1.23
C ALA A 136 -8.25 5.05 0.15
N PHE A 137 -8.96 6.18 0.21
CA PHE A 137 -9.94 6.58 -0.80
C PHE A 137 -9.34 7.34 -1.99
N LEU A 138 -8.02 7.53 -2.03
CA LEU A 138 -7.38 8.25 -3.14
C LEU A 138 -7.54 7.48 -4.46
N PRO A 139 -7.84 8.19 -5.57
CA PRO A 139 -7.86 7.57 -6.88
C PRO A 139 -6.45 7.13 -7.27
N ARG A 140 -6.37 6.04 -8.04
CA ARG A 140 -5.12 5.58 -8.64
C ARG A 140 -4.53 6.65 -9.56
N VAL A 141 -3.22 6.88 -9.46
CA VAL A 141 -2.46 7.91 -10.20
C VAL A 141 -1.98 7.47 -11.57
#